data_AF-A0A179S4H9-F1
#
_entry.id   AF-A0A179S4H9-F1
#
_cell.length_a   1.000
_cell.length_b   1.000
_cell.length_c   1.000
_cell.angle_alpha   90.00
_cell.angle_beta   90.00
_cell.angle_gamma   90.00
#
_symmetry.space_group_name_H-M   'P 1'
#
loop_
_entity.id
_entity.type
_entity.pdbx_description
1 polymer ?
#
loop_
_entity_poly.entity_id
_entity_poly.type
_entity_poly.pdbx_seq_one_letter_code
_entity_poly.pdbx_strand_id
1 'polypeptide(L)'
;MSIPITFDEAWLPGLDRQSSTRQVYLDHASIGRVRRWQKDEPSGLTREWFTAERMVEAFYEPIAGEHATFEEALERVIFYGVEE
;
A
#
# COMPACT_ATOMS: atom_id res chain seq x y z
N MET A 1 -3.74 0.98 -25.30
CA MET A 1 -4.19 -0.04 -24.33
C MET A 1 -3.69 0.40 -22.98
N SER A 2 -4.56 0.57 -21.97
CA SER A 2 -4.11 0.84 -20.60
C SER A 2 -3.47 -0.44 -20.07
N ILE A 3 -2.27 -0.35 -19.51
CA ILE A 3 -1.61 -1.49 -18.88
C ILE A 3 -2.42 -1.83 -17.61
N PRO A 4 -2.80 -3.10 -17.38
CA PRO A 4 -3.64 -3.46 -16.26
C PRO A 4 -2.88 -3.34 -14.93
N ILE A 5 -3.53 -2.69 -13.96
CA ILE A 5 -3.11 -2.70 -12.55
C ILE A 5 -3.87 -3.82 -11.84
N THR A 6 -3.14 -4.67 -11.12
CA THR A 6 -3.72 -5.72 -10.27
C THR A 6 -3.14 -5.63 -8.86
N PHE A 7 -3.81 -6.26 -7.91
CA PHE A 7 -3.37 -6.31 -6.52
C PHE A 7 -3.81 -7.61 -5.86
N ASP A 8 -3.13 -8.00 -4.78
CA ASP A 8 -3.52 -9.20 -4.04
C ASP A 8 -4.96 -9.08 -3.52
N GLU A 9 -5.73 -10.16 -3.66
CA GLU A 9 -7.09 -10.20 -3.13
C GLU A 9 -7.08 -10.12 -1.60
N ALA A 10 -6.12 -10.78 -0.95
CA ALA A 10 -5.98 -10.81 0.49
C ALA A 10 -5.07 -9.70 1.02
N TRP A 11 -5.38 -9.22 2.23
CA TRP A 11 -4.45 -8.45 3.04
C TRP A 11 -3.53 -9.40 3.80
N LEU A 12 -2.22 -9.30 3.58
CA LEU A 12 -1.24 -10.10 4.29
C LEU A 12 -0.78 -9.36 5.56
N PRO A 13 -0.64 -10.02 6.71
CA PRO A 13 -0.17 -9.37 7.92
C PRO A 13 1.24 -8.79 7.71
N GLY A 14 1.43 -7.54 8.14
CA GLY A 14 2.75 -6.93 8.21
C GLY A 14 3.61 -7.56 9.30
N LEU A 15 4.90 -7.24 9.29
CA LEU A 15 5.83 -7.62 10.37
C LEU A 15 5.36 -7.10 11.74
N ASP A 16 4.81 -5.90 11.71
CA ASP A 16 4.13 -5.26 12.83
C ASP A 16 2.66 -5.73 12.88
N ARG A 17 2.23 -6.24 14.04
CA ARG A 17 0.85 -6.73 14.31
C ARG A 17 -0.27 -5.72 14.05
N GLN A 18 0.10 -4.46 13.80
CA GLN A 18 -0.79 -3.32 13.63
C GLN A 18 -0.92 -2.91 12.15
N SER A 19 -0.33 -3.67 11.23
CA SER A 19 -0.54 -3.43 9.81
C SER A 19 -0.80 -4.69 9.00
N SER A 20 -1.38 -4.48 7.83
CA SER A 20 -1.48 -5.47 6.78
C SER A 20 -1.09 -4.83 5.46
N THR A 21 -0.50 -5.59 4.56
CA THR A 21 -0.07 -5.12 3.24
C THR A 21 -0.84 -5.82 2.13
N ARG A 22 -0.99 -5.12 1.01
CA ARG A 22 -1.54 -5.66 -0.24
C ARG A 22 -0.60 -5.27 -1.37
N GLN A 23 -0.04 -6.26 -2.07
CA GLN A 23 0.89 -6.03 -3.17
C GLN A 23 0.16 -5.45 -4.37
N VAL A 24 0.83 -4.56 -5.11
CA VAL A 24 0.33 -3.94 -6.33
C VAL A 24 1.26 -4.31 -7.48
N TYR A 25 0.66 -4.68 -8.60
CA TYR A 25 1.34 -5.13 -9.80
C TYR A 25 0.89 -4.31 -11.02
N LEU A 26 1.84 -4.05 -11.92
CA LEU A 26 1.62 -3.53 -13.26
C LEU A 26 2.11 -4.60 -14.23
N ASP A 27 1.24 -5.10 -15.11
CA ASP A 27 1.62 -6.14 -16.08
C ASP A 27 2.34 -7.35 -15.43
N HIS A 28 1.83 -7.81 -14.29
CA HIS A 28 2.43 -8.88 -13.46
C HIS A 28 3.76 -8.54 -12.78
N ALA A 29 4.38 -7.40 -13.06
CA ALA A 29 5.54 -6.90 -12.35
C ALA A 29 5.11 -6.18 -11.06
N SER A 30 5.78 -6.49 -9.95
CA SER A 30 5.54 -5.80 -8.68
C SER A 30 6.07 -4.36 -8.74
N ILE A 31 5.18 -3.38 -8.53
CA ILE A 31 5.52 -1.95 -8.54
C ILE A 31 5.51 -1.32 -7.14
N GLY A 32 4.91 -2.00 -6.16
CA GLY A 32 4.84 -1.50 -4.79
C GLY A 32 3.74 -2.18 -4.00
N ARG A 33 3.39 -1.61 -2.86
CA ARG A 33 2.34 -2.14 -1.99
C ARG A 33 1.62 -1.04 -1.25
N VAL A 34 0.37 -1.29 -0.90
CA VAL A 34 -0.36 -0.46 0.06
C VAL A 34 -0.30 -1.15 1.41
N ARG A 35 -0.04 -0.38 2.45
CA ARG A 35 -0.09 -0.83 3.83
C ARG A 35 -1.27 -0.18 4.54
N ARG A 36 -2.13 -1.01 5.11
CA ARG A 36 -3.23 -0.63 6.01
C ARG A 36 -2.72 -0.66 7.44
N TRP A 37 -2.92 0.41 8.17
CA TRP A 37 -2.61 0.56 9.58
C TRP A 37 -3.88 0.59 10.40
N GLN A 38 -3.85 -0.04 11.57
CA GLN A 38 -4.92 0.01 12.53
C GLN A 38 -4.34 0.29 13.92
N LYS A 39 -4.95 1.22 14.63
CA LYS A 39 -4.57 1.56 16.00
C LYS A 39 -5.80 1.84 16.83
N ASP A 40 -5.90 1.18 17.97
CA ASP A 40 -6.93 1.47 18.96
C ASP A 40 -6.60 2.80 19.68
N GLU A 41 -7.58 3.69 19.69
CA GLU A 41 -7.52 4.94 20.43
C GLU A 41 -8.10 4.76 21.84
N PRO A 42 -7.66 5.56 22.83
CA PRO A 42 -8.17 5.48 24.21
C PRO A 42 -9.68 5.77 24.32
N SER A 43 -10.28 6.38 23.30
CA SER A 43 -11.73 6.56 23.14
C SER A 43 -12.49 5.26 22.82
N GLY A 44 -11.77 4.15 22.57
CA GLY A 44 -12.34 2.88 22.12
C GLY A 44 -12.64 2.83 20.61
N LEU A 45 -12.26 3.87 19.86
CA LEU A 45 -12.34 3.87 18.40
C LEU A 45 -11.06 3.30 17.79
N THR A 46 -11.18 2.44 16.78
CA THR A 46 -10.02 2.01 16.00
C THR A 46 -9.81 3.00 14.85
N ARG A 47 -8.67 3.70 14.85
CA ARG A 47 -8.24 4.52 13.72
C ARG A 47 -7.62 3.62 12.66
N GLU A 48 -8.10 3.77 11.44
CA GLU A 48 -7.55 3.12 10.24
C GLU A 48 -6.99 4.18 9.30
N TRP A 49 -5.83 3.91 8.70
CA TRP A 49 -5.24 4.73 7.64
C TRP A 49 -4.33 3.89 6.75
N PHE A 50 -3.96 4.43 5.59
CA PHE A 50 -3.18 3.74 4.59
C PHE A 50 -1.90 4.51 4.25
N THR A 51 -0.82 3.78 3.99
CA THR A 51 0.44 4.34 3.47
C THR A 51 0.84 3.58 2.22
N ALA A 52 1.52 4.25 1.31
CA ALA A 52 2.00 3.67 0.06
C ALA A 52 3.50 3.40 0.13
N GLU A 53 3.94 2.30 -0.48
CA GLU A 53 5.35 1.95 -0.60
C GLU A 53 5.62 1.60 -2.08
N ARG A 54 6.69 2.13 -2.66
CA ARG A 54 7.15 1.74 -4.01
C ARG A 54 8.20 0.63 -3.93
N MET A 55 8.25 -0.20 -4.96
CA MET A 55 9.31 -1.17 -5.13
C MET A 55 10.52 -0.49 -5.76
N VAL A 56 11.67 -0.50 -5.10
CA VAL A 56 12.96 -0.05 -5.66
C VAL A 56 13.95 -1.20 -5.52
N GLU A 57 14.38 -1.72 -6.67
CA GLU A 57 15.21 -2.92 -6.78
C GLU A 57 14.59 -4.13 -6.03
N ALA A 58 15.04 -4.40 -4.80
CA ALA A 58 14.60 -5.48 -3.93
C ALA A 58 13.96 -4.99 -2.62
N PHE A 59 13.76 -3.68 -2.47
CA PHE A 59 13.28 -3.05 -1.24
C PHE A 59 11.98 -2.27 -1.45
N TYR A 60 11.20 -2.15 -0.38
CA TYR A 60 10.03 -1.28 -0.34
C TYR A 60 10.42 0.05 0.30
N GLU A 61 10.33 1.13 -0.47
CA GLU A 61 10.55 2.48 0.04
C GLU A 61 9.20 3.17 0.32
N PRO A 62 9.03 3.80 1.49
CA PRO A 62 7.81 4.52 1.81
C PRO A 62 7.64 5.74 0.91
N ILE A 63 6.44 5.92 0.37
CA ILE A 63 6.00 7.15 -0.28
C ILE A 63 5.34 8.02 0.78
N ALA A 64 5.76 9.28 0.88
CA ALA A 64 5.23 10.20 1.89
C ALA A 64 3.70 10.39 1.73
N GLY A 65 2.98 10.24 2.86
CA GLY A 65 1.54 10.44 2.97
C GLY A 65 0.87 9.42 3.89
N GLU A 66 -0.12 9.89 4.66
CA GLU A 66 -1.14 9.04 5.27
C GLU A 66 -2.45 9.30 4.52
N HIS A 67 -3.15 8.23 4.15
CA HIS A 67 -4.34 8.27 3.32
C HIS A 67 -5.53 7.68 4.07
N ALA A 68 -6.72 8.25 3.85
CA ALA A 68 -7.93 7.77 4.49
C ALA A 68 -8.45 6.49 3.83
N THR A 69 -8.16 6.30 2.54
CA THR A 69 -8.66 5.16 1.76
C THR A 69 -7.54 4.36 1.09
N PHE A 70 -7.87 3.11 0.73
CA PHE A 70 -7.00 2.26 -0.08
C PHE A 70 -6.77 2.87 -1.47
N GLU A 71 -7.81 3.41 -2.12
CA GLU A 71 -7.70 3.99 -3.46
C GLU A 71 -6.71 5.17 -3.49
N GLU A 72 -6.77 6.09 -2.53
CA GLU A 72 -5.84 7.21 -2.46
C GLU A 72 -4.38 6.74 -2.30
N ALA A 73 -4.14 5.72 -1.49
CA ALA A 73 -2.80 5.14 -1.34
C ALA A 73 -2.36 4.36 -2.59
N LEU A 74 -3.28 3.65 -3.25
CA LEU A 74 -3.03 2.94 -4.49
C LEU A 74 -2.61 3.89 -5.61
N GLU A 75 -3.29 5.04 -5.74
CA GLU A 75 -2.91 6.07 -6.72
C GLU A 75 -1.47 6.53 -6.55
N ARG A 76 -0.98 6.62 -5.30
CA ARG A 76 0.44 6.93 -5.03
C ARG A 76 1.36 5.82 -5.50
N VAL A 77 1.03 4.56 -5.27
CA VAL A 77 1.82 3.42 -5.79
C VAL A 77 1.85 3.42 -7.31
N ILE A 78 0.72 3.66 -7.97
CA ILE A 78 0.64 3.74 -9.44
C ILE A 78 1.47 4.91 -9.96
N PHE A 79 1.44 6.06 -9.29
CA PHE A 79 2.15 7.25 -9.74
C PHE A 79 3.68 7.08 -9.59
N TYR A 80 4.18 6.64 -8.43
CA TYR A 80 5.62 6.59 -8.14
C TYR A 80 6.28 5.22 -8.35
N GLY A 81 5.50 4.15 -8.52
CA GLY A 81 6.02 2.80 -8.78
C GLY A 81 6.30 2.50 -10.25
N VAL A 82 5.96 3.45 -11.14
CA VAL A 82 6.15 3.35 -12.60
C VAL A 82 7.29 4.26 -13.09
N GLU A 83 7.75 5.19 -12.25
CA GLU A 83 8.87 6.07 -12.59
C GLU A 83 10.21 5.33 -12.37
N GLU A 84 10.91 5.03 -13.48
CA GLU A 84 12.27 4.46 -13.55
C GLU A 84 13.36 5.46 -13.14
#